data_AF-T1DG99-F1
#
_entry.id   AF-T1DG99-F1
#
_cell.length_a   1.000
_cell.length_b   1.000
_cell.length_c   1.000
_cell.angle_alpha   90.00
_cell.angle_beta   90.00
_cell.angle_gamma   90.00
#
_symmetry.space_group_name_H-M   'P 1'
#
loop_
_entity.id
_entity.type
_entity.pdbx_description
1 polymer ?
#
loop_
_entity_poly.entity_id
_entity_poly.type
_entity_poly.pdbx_seq_one_letter_code
_entity_poly.pdbx_strand_id
1 'polypeptide(L)'
;MWVVEGEKCADALAKLGMVATTSGSADSAAAADWTPLEGRRALIWPDFDTAGQRYGETVAAKLRALGCTVAVIDAAALGLEPKGDCVDWLAQHPNATSSDVLALPILAPAEARDARGEPEPLRRPLPDAVSYPLVALGPILEPAARALLGVV
;
A
#
# COMPACT_ATOMS: atom_id res chain seq x y z
N MET A 1 -6.63 -12.37 -8.52
CA MET A 1 -7.64 -13.01 -7.66
C MET A 1 -8.50 -11.93 -7.07
N TRP A 2 -9.80 -12.16 -6.94
CA TRP A 2 -10.75 -11.16 -6.45
C TRP A 2 -11.04 -11.36 -4.97
N VAL A 3 -11.11 -10.27 -4.23
CA VAL A 3 -11.51 -10.26 -2.83
C VAL A 3 -12.72 -9.34 -2.69
N VAL A 4 -13.80 -9.90 -2.19
CA VAL A 4 -15.10 -9.22 -2.04
C VAL A 4 -15.64 -9.43 -0.64
N GLU A 5 -16.48 -8.51 -0.18
CA GLU A 5 -17.02 -8.56 1.17
C GLU A 5 -17.98 -9.72 1.37
N GLY A 6 -18.90 -9.95 0.42
CA GLY A 6 -19.99 -10.93 0.55
C GLY A 6 -19.87 -12.17 -0.33
N GLU A 7 -20.46 -13.28 0.12
CA GLU A 7 -20.52 -14.56 -0.60
C GLU A 7 -21.26 -14.46 -1.94
N LYS A 8 -22.30 -13.62 -2.02
CA LYS A 8 -23.08 -13.42 -3.26
C LYS A 8 -22.24 -12.80 -4.38
N CYS A 9 -21.43 -11.80 -4.05
CA CYS A 9 -20.48 -11.19 -4.97
C CYS A 9 -19.43 -12.21 -5.41
N ALA A 10 -18.93 -13.03 -4.48
CA ALA A 10 -17.92 -14.05 -4.80
C ALA A 10 -18.48 -15.10 -5.78
N ASP A 11 -19.72 -15.55 -5.56
CA ASP A 11 -20.42 -16.48 -6.44
C ASP A 11 -20.73 -15.86 -7.82
N ALA A 12 -21.14 -14.58 -7.86
CA ALA A 12 -21.38 -13.87 -9.11
C ALA A 12 -20.11 -13.75 -9.98
N LEU A 13 -18.97 -13.41 -9.37
CA LEU A 13 -17.68 -13.38 -10.06
C LEU A 13 -17.22 -14.79 -10.47
N ALA A 14 -17.45 -15.80 -9.63
CA ALA A 14 -17.15 -17.19 -9.97
C ALA A 14 -17.94 -17.69 -11.19
N LYS A 15 -19.20 -17.29 -11.32
CA LYS A 15 -20.04 -17.58 -12.51
C LYS A 15 -19.51 -16.95 -13.79
N LEU A 16 -18.76 -15.86 -13.70
CA LEU A 16 -18.04 -15.24 -14.82
C LEU A 16 -16.69 -15.92 -15.12
N GLY A 17 -16.36 -17.02 -14.44
CA GLY A 17 -15.10 -17.75 -14.60
C GLY A 17 -13.91 -17.13 -13.86
N MET A 18 -14.18 -16.21 -12.93
CA MET A 18 -13.13 -15.50 -12.19
C MET A 18 -12.89 -16.16 -10.83
N VAL A 19 -11.65 -16.16 -10.37
CA VAL A 19 -11.31 -16.68 -9.05
C VAL A 19 -11.53 -15.58 -8.01
N ALA A 20 -12.59 -15.70 -7.23
CA ALA A 20 -12.97 -14.78 -6.15
C ALA A 20 -13.02 -15.47 -4.79
N THR A 21 -12.72 -14.71 -3.74
CA THR A 21 -12.81 -15.15 -2.34
C THR A 21 -13.42 -14.04 -1.48
N THR A 22 -13.98 -14.42 -0.35
CA THR A 22 -14.54 -13.50 0.65
C THR A 22 -14.04 -13.89 2.04
N SER A 23 -14.05 -12.93 2.97
CA SER A 23 -13.88 -13.18 4.42
C SER A 23 -15.21 -13.36 5.17
N GLY A 24 -16.33 -13.47 4.45
CA GLY A 24 -17.69 -13.68 4.98
C GLY A 24 -18.44 -12.39 5.30
N SER A 25 -17.79 -11.40 5.91
CA SER A 25 -18.37 -10.09 6.26
C SER A 25 -17.29 -9.01 6.39
N ALA A 26 -17.67 -7.72 6.29
CA ALA A 26 -16.81 -6.57 6.55
C ALA A 26 -16.00 -6.71 7.86
N ASP A 27 -16.67 -7.10 8.94
CA ASP A 27 -16.06 -7.14 10.28
C ASP A 27 -15.07 -8.31 10.44
N SER A 28 -15.14 -9.30 9.54
CA SER A 28 -14.31 -10.52 9.62
C SER A 28 -12.98 -10.39 8.88
N ALA A 29 -12.77 -9.34 8.07
CA ALA A 29 -11.51 -9.13 7.34
C ALA A 29 -10.27 -9.10 8.25
N ALA A 30 -10.42 -8.56 9.46
CA ALA A 30 -9.34 -8.44 10.42
C ALA A 30 -8.87 -9.81 10.96
N ALA A 31 -9.81 -10.74 11.16
CA ALA A 31 -9.57 -12.05 11.75
C ALA A 31 -9.30 -13.15 10.72
N ALA A 32 -9.65 -12.92 9.45
CA ALA A 32 -9.42 -13.87 8.37
C ALA A 32 -7.92 -14.14 8.15
N ASP A 33 -7.62 -15.41 7.84
CA ASP A 33 -6.29 -15.83 7.42
C ASP A 33 -6.10 -15.57 5.91
N TRP A 34 -5.19 -14.66 5.60
CA TRP A 34 -4.87 -14.25 4.22
C TRP A 34 -3.59 -14.90 3.69
N THR A 35 -2.91 -15.73 4.49
CA THR A 35 -1.69 -16.45 4.07
C THR A 35 -1.85 -17.27 2.79
N PRO A 36 -3.02 -17.83 2.42
CA PRO A 36 -3.18 -18.52 1.14
C PRO A 36 -2.96 -17.62 -0.10
N LEU A 37 -3.06 -16.29 0.09
CA LEU A 37 -2.90 -15.28 -0.97
C LEU A 37 -1.48 -14.71 -1.06
N GLU A 38 -0.57 -15.12 -0.18
CA GLU A 38 0.80 -14.61 -0.10
C GLU A 38 1.50 -14.59 -1.47
N GLY A 39 2.14 -13.45 -1.79
CA GLY A 39 2.85 -13.23 -3.05
C GLY A 39 1.98 -13.17 -4.31
N ARG A 40 0.64 -13.22 -4.21
CA ARG A 40 -0.26 -13.16 -5.37
C ARG A 40 -0.70 -11.73 -5.70
N ARG A 41 -1.38 -11.59 -6.83
CA ARG A 41 -2.08 -10.35 -7.24
C ARG A 41 -3.54 -10.41 -6.79
N ALA A 42 -3.94 -9.47 -5.93
CA ALA A 42 -5.29 -9.34 -5.40
C ALA A 42 -5.97 -8.06 -5.91
N LEU A 43 -7.21 -8.19 -6.34
CA LEU A 43 -8.12 -7.12 -6.73
C LEU A 43 -9.25 -7.10 -5.70
N ILE A 44 -9.39 -6.00 -4.97
CA ILE A 44 -10.39 -5.85 -3.93
C ILE A 44 -11.55 -5.04 -4.51
N TRP A 45 -12.76 -5.57 -4.39
CA TRP A 45 -13.98 -4.84 -4.74
C TRP A 45 -14.80 -4.59 -3.47
N PRO A 46 -14.74 -3.37 -2.91
CA PRO A 46 -15.53 -3.00 -1.73
C PRO A 46 -16.96 -2.61 -2.08
N ASP A 47 -17.88 -2.78 -1.15
CA ASP A 47 -19.25 -2.26 -1.27
C ASP A 47 -19.24 -0.71 -1.24
N PHE A 48 -20.21 -0.07 -1.91
CA PHE A 48 -20.26 1.39 -2.01
C PHE A 48 -20.83 2.05 -0.74
N ASP A 49 -20.14 1.86 0.38
CA ASP A 49 -20.42 2.54 1.65
C ASP A 49 -19.16 2.73 2.53
N THR A 50 -19.33 3.33 3.72
CA THR A 50 -18.22 3.57 4.66
C THR A 50 -17.68 2.28 5.30
N ALA A 51 -18.47 1.20 5.36
CA ALA A 51 -18.01 -0.08 5.88
C ALA A 51 -17.13 -0.80 4.84
N GLY A 52 -17.58 -0.86 3.59
CA GLY A 52 -16.84 -1.40 2.45
C GLY A 52 -15.52 -0.68 2.21
N GLN A 53 -15.46 0.64 2.37
CA GLN A 53 -14.18 1.39 2.31
C GLN A 53 -13.19 0.91 3.38
N ARG A 54 -13.62 0.81 4.64
CA ARG A 54 -12.77 0.34 5.75
C ARG A 54 -12.35 -1.12 5.57
N TYR A 55 -13.25 -1.94 5.03
CA TYR A 55 -12.96 -3.32 4.64
C TYR A 55 -11.83 -3.36 3.61
N GLY A 56 -11.97 -2.61 2.52
CA GLY A 56 -10.99 -2.54 1.45
C GLY A 56 -9.61 -2.09 1.94
N GLU A 57 -9.55 -1.07 2.79
CA GLU A 57 -8.31 -0.61 3.42
C GLU A 57 -7.66 -1.68 4.31
N THR A 58 -8.45 -2.35 5.15
CA THR A 58 -7.98 -3.38 6.09
C THR A 58 -7.40 -4.58 5.35
N VAL A 59 -8.12 -5.08 4.35
CA VAL A 59 -7.68 -6.20 3.51
C VAL A 59 -6.44 -5.81 2.71
N ALA A 60 -6.43 -4.61 2.12
CA ALA A 60 -5.28 -4.13 1.35
C ALA A 60 -4.02 -4.05 2.21
N ALA A 61 -4.11 -3.56 3.45
CA ALA A 61 -2.98 -3.48 4.37
C ALA A 61 -2.42 -4.87 4.70
N LYS A 62 -3.29 -5.84 5.02
CA LYS A 62 -2.87 -7.22 5.31
C LYS A 62 -2.23 -7.91 4.12
N LEU A 63 -2.81 -7.77 2.92
CA LEU A 63 -2.28 -8.38 1.71
C LEU A 63 -0.95 -7.75 1.31
N ARG A 64 -0.78 -6.42 1.42
CA ARG A 64 0.51 -5.77 1.20
C ARG A 64 1.58 -6.25 2.19
N ALA A 65 1.21 -6.48 3.45
CA ALA A 65 2.13 -7.03 4.45
C ALA A 65 2.62 -8.45 4.11
N LEU A 66 1.79 -9.23 3.39
CA LEU A 66 2.14 -10.54 2.83
C LEU A 66 2.84 -10.47 1.46
N GLY A 67 3.31 -9.29 1.05
CA GLY A 67 4.01 -9.11 -0.24
C GLY A 67 3.11 -9.22 -1.47
N CYS A 68 1.79 -9.17 -1.31
CA CYS A 68 0.85 -9.22 -2.43
C CYS A 68 0.81 -7.88 -3.17
N THR A 69 0.59 -7.94 -4.49
CA THR A 69 0.24 -6.75 -5.26
C THR A 69 -1.27 -6.53 -5.15
N VAL A 70 -1.67 -5.39 -4.57
CA VAL A 70 -3.08 -5.08 -4.30
C VAL A 70 -3.55 -3.91 -5.15
N ALA A 71 -4.68 -4.10 -5.83
CA ALA A 71 -5.47 -3.03 -6.45
C ALA A 71 -6.87 -3.03 -5.83
N VAL A 72 -7.49 -1.85 -5.74
CA VAL A 72 -8.84 -1.68 -5.17
C VAL A 72 -9.71 -1.03 -6.25
N ILE A 73 -10.92 -1.56 -6.47
CA ILE A 73 -11.89 -0.99 -7.42
C ILE A 73 -12.47 0.29 -6.84
N ASP A 74 -12.59 1.32 -7.69
CA ASP A 74 -13.24 2.57 -7.34
C ASP A 74 -14.76 2.41 -7.49
N ALA A 75 -15.42 1.97 -6.40
CA ALA A 75 -16.87 1.81 -6.36
C ALA A 75 -17.64 3.12 -6.65
N ALA A 76 -17.06 4.28 -6.34
CA ALA A 76 -17.71 5.58 -6.61
C ALA A 76 -17.73 5.91 -8.11
N ALA A 77 -16.72 5.46 -8.86
CA ALA A 77 -16.65 5.62 -10.31
C ALA A 77 -17.58 4.68 -11.09
N LEU A 78 -18.21 3.70 -10.43
CA LEU A 78 -19.10 2.72 -11.05
C LEU A 78 -20.55 3.21 -11.23
N GLY A 79 -20.89 4.39 -10.68
CA GLY A 79 -22.24 4.94 -10.79
C GLY A 79 -23.30 4.14 -10.02
N LEU A 80 -22.90 3.42 -8.98
CA LEU A 80 -23.78 2.60 -8.15
C LEU A 80 -24.65 3.46 -7.21
N GLU A 81 -25.84 2.95 -6.86
CA GLU A 81 -26.63 3.52 -5.76
C GLU A 81 -25.89 3.33 -4.42
N PRO A 82 -26.17 4.15 -3.39
CA PRO A 82 -25.54 3.99 -2.08
C PRO A 82 -25.73 2.56 -1.56
N LYS A 83 -24.63 1.94 -1.09
CA LYS A 83 -24.54 0.51 -0.69
C LYS A 83 -24.63 -0.49 -1.85
N GLY A 84 -24.47 -0.05 -3.08
CA GLY A 84 -24.38 -0.94 -4.22
C GLY A 84 -23.12 -1.81 -4.17
N ASP A 85 -23.25 -3.06 -4.59
CA ASP A 85 -22.18 -4.05 -4.60
C ASP A 85 -21.83 -4.53 -6.03
N CYS A 86 -20.99 -5.57 -6.12
CA CYS A 86 -20.63 -6.20 -7.39
C CYS A 86 -21.84 -6.83 -8.11
N VAL A 87 -22.80 -7.38 -7.36
CA VAL A 87 -24.02 -7.97 -7.92
C VAL A 87 -24.90 -6.88 -8.53
N ASP A 88 -25.05 -5.74 -7.86
CA ASP A 88 -25.80 -4.60 -8.38
C ASP A 88 -25.18 -4.06 -9.67
N TRP A 89 -23.85 -3.99 -9.74
CA TRP A 89 -23.15 -3.59 -10.97
C TRP A 89 -23.43 -4.57 -12.12
N LEU A 90 -23.35 -5.89 -11.86
CA LEU A 90 -23.63 -6.93 -12.84
C LEU A 90 -25.10 -6.96 -13.26
N ALA A 91 -26.03 -6.60 -12.38
CA ALA A 91 -27.44 -6.48 -12.70
C ALA A 91 -27.71 -5.31 -13.67
N GLN A 92 -26.98 -4.21 -13.55
CA GLN A 92 -27.02 -3.09 -14.49
C GLN A 92 -26.33 -3.41 -15.83
N HIS A 93 -25.37 -4.34 -15.82
CA HIS A 93 -24.59 -4.75 -16.98
C HIS A 93 -24.71 -6.26 -17.27
N PRO A 94 -25.90 -6.76 -17.68
CA PRO A 94 -26.18 -8.19 -17.80
C PRO A 94 -25.33 -8.91 -18.87
N ASN A 95 -24.73 -8.17 -19.80
CA ASN A 95 -23.82 -8.70 -20.82
C ASN A 95 -22.34 -8.53 -20.46
N ALA A 96 -22.03 -8.09 -19.23
CA ALA A 96 -20.66 -7.90 -18.80
C ALA A 96 -19.90 -9.23 -18.80
N THR A 97 -18.70 -9.19 -19.36
CA THR A 97 -17.77 -10.30 -19.37
C THR A 97 -16.71 -10.12 -18.28
N SER A 98 -15.94 -11.17 -18.03
CA SER A 98 -14.77 -11.09 -17.13
C SER A 98 -13.75 -10.04 -17.58
N SER A 99 -13.68 -9.73 -18.88
CA SER A 99 -12.83 -8.66 -19.39
C SER A 99 -13.34 -7.28 -18.99
N ASP A 100 -14.65 -7.06 -19.01
CA ASP A 100 -15.25 -5.78 -18.62
C ASP A 100 -15.04 -5.52 -17.13
N VAL A 101 -15.20 -6.57 -16.32
CA VAL A 101 -14.94 -6.51 -14.89
C VAL A 101 -13.46 -6.21 -14.59
N LEU A 102 -12.53 -6.77 -15.35
CA LEU A 102 -11.09 -6.47 -15.21
C LEU A 102 -10.71 -5.06 -15.67
N ALA A 103 -11.53 -4.44 -16.52
CA ALA A 103 -11.31 -3.08 -17.05
C ALA A 103 -11.91 -1.99 -16.15
N LEU A 104 -12.55 -2.36 -15.04
CA LEU A 104 -13.14 -1.42 -14.11
C LEU A 104 -12.10 -0.45 -13.53
N PRO A 105 -12.52 0.80 -13.23
CA PRO A 105 -11.64 1.78 -12.64
C PRO A 105 -11.10 1.28 -11.30
N ILE A 106 -9.78 1.30 -11.16
CA ILE A 106 -9.11 1.05 -9.90
C ILE A 106 -8.77 2.38 -9.25
N LEU A 107 -8.94 2.46 -7.92
CA LEU A 107 -8.38 3.55 -7.14
C LEU A 107 -6.89 3.60 -7.42
N ALA A 108 -6.38 4.81 -7.69
CA ALA A 108 -4.95 5.03 -7.73
C ALA A 108 -4.37 4.44 -6.44
N PRO A 109 -3.25 3.69 -6.52
CA PRO A 109 -2.59 3.23 -5.32
C PRO A 109 -2.39 4.47 -4.46
N ALA A 110 -3.04 4.51 -3.29
CA ALA A 110 -2.70 5.51 -2.30
C ALA A 110 -1.20 5.33 -2.14
N GLU A 111 -0.43 6.32 -2.62
CA GLU A 111 1.03 6.29 -2.59
C GLU A 111 1.37 5.73 -1.23
N ALA A 112 2.00 4.56 -1.23
CA ALA A 112 2.45 3.98 0.01
C ALA A 112 3.25 5.11 0.64
N ARG A 113 2.72 5.67 1.74
CA ARG A 113 3.53 6.48 2.61
C ARG A 113 4.52 5.48 3.14
N ASP A 114 5.61 5.38 2.41
CA ASP A 114 6.77 4.58 2.71
C ASP A 114 7.33 5.17 3.99
N ALA A 115 6.69 4.87 5.12
CA ALA A 115 7.21 5.12 6.45
C ALA A 115 8.43 4.23 6.72
N ARG A 116 8.80 3.37 5.76
CA ARG A 116 10.18 2.97 5.56
C ARG A 116 10.85 4.05 4.73
N GLY A 117 11.29 5.12 5.40
CA GLY A 117 12.34 5.96 4.85
C GLY A 117 13.47 5.07 4.33
N GLU A 118 14.11 5.49 3.25
CA GLU A 118 15.21 4.75 2.64
C GLU A 118 16.15 4.16 3.72
N PRO A 119 16.61 2.91 3.57
CA PRO A 119 17.50 2.32 4.56
C PRO A 119 18.69 3.26 4.79
N GLU A 120 18.88 3.73 6.03
CA GLU A 120 20.01 4.62 6.35
C GLU A 120 21.29 3.97 5.81
N PRO A 121 22.09 4.69 5.00
CA PRO A 121 23.32 4.12 4.47
C PRO A 121 24.22 3.74 5.65
N LEU A 122 24.78 2.53 5.60
CA LEU A 122 25.73 2.01 6.62
C LEU A 122 26.91 2.96 6.87
N ARG A 123 27.21 3.82 5.90
CA ARG A 123 28.17 4.90 6.01
C ARG A 123 27.47 6.22 5.80
N ARG A 124 27.48 7.07 6.82
CA ARG A 124 27.15 8.49 6.65
C ARG A 124 28.25 9.15 5.82
N PRO A 125 27.91 10.01 4.84
CA PRO A 125 28.90 10.86 4.21
C PRO A 125 29.62 11.65 5.31
N LEU A 126 30.94 11.54 5.37
CA LEU A 126 31.71 12.41 6.25
C LEU A 126 31.60 13.83 5.67
N PRO A 127 31.36 14.85 6.50
CA PRO A 127 31.47 16.23 6.05
C PRO A 127 32.90 16.48 5.55
N ASP A 128 33.05 17.45 4.66
CA ASP A 128 34.37 17.91 4.23
C ASP A 128 35.23 18.24 5.45
N ALA A 129 36.49 17.85 5.38
CA ALA A 129 37.44 18.11 6.46
C ALA A 129 37.59 19.62 6.65
N VAL A 130 37.08 20.13 7.77
CA VAL A 130 37.33 21.50 8.21
C VAL A 130 38.62 21.56 9.01
N SER A 131 39.38 22.63 8.84
CA SER A 131 40.59 22.87 9.63
C SER A 131 40.28 22.86 11.12
N TYR A 132 41.09 22.14 11.89
CA TYR A 132 40.93 22.06 13.33
C TYR A 132 41.16 23.44 13.98
N PRO A 133 40.29 23.92 14.90
CA PRO A 133 40.47 25.19 15.56
C PRO A 133 41.70 25.13 16.47
N LEU A 134 42.78 25.81 16.10
CA LEU A 134 44.05 25.75 16.84
C LEU A 134 43.94 26.24 18.28
N VAL A 135 43.03 27.18 18.55
CA VAL A 135 42.73 27.65 19.90
C VAL A 135 42.21 26.55 20.83
N ALA A 136 41.57 25.51 20.27
CA ALA A 136 41.10 24.36 21.04
C ALA A 136 42.25 23.45 21.51
N LEU A 137 43.45 23.61 20.98
CA LEU A 137 44.65 22.88 21.43
C LEU A 137 45.21 23.44 22.75
N GLY A 138 44.71 24.60 23.19
CA GLY A 138 45.14 25.25 24.43
C GLY A 138 46.54 25.86 24.33
N PRO A 139 47.01 26.52 25.41
CA PRO A 139 48.15 27.43 25.37
C PRO A 139 49.50 26.76 25.10
N ILE A 140 49.60 25.44 25.33
CA ILE A 140 50.85 24.68 25.15
C ILE A 140 51.02 24.24 23.69
N LEU A 141 49.94 23.78 23.05
CA LEU A 141 49.99 23.14 21.74
C LEU A 141 49.59 24.08 20.60
N GLU A 142 48.81 25.13 20.87
CA GLU A 142 48.40 26.11 19.87
C GLU A 142 49.59 26.81 19.18
N PRO A 143 50.62 27.33 19.89
CA PRO A 143 51.72 28.04 19.24
C PRO A 143 52.54 27.14 18.31
N ALA A 144 52.75 25.88 18.71
CA ALA A 144 53.46 24.90 17.92
C ALA A 144 52.68 24.52 16.65
N ALA A 145 51.36 24.34 16.76
CA ALA A 145 50.51 24.01 15.62
C ALA A 145 50.41 25.18 14.62
N ARG A 146 50.37 26.43 15.09
CA ARG A 146 50.41 27.64 14.25
C ARG A 146 51.70 27.74 13.45
N ALA A 147 52.84 27.48 14.08
CA ALA A 147 54.14 27.49 13.43
C ALA A 147 54.25 26.43 12.33
N LEU A 148 53.74 25.22 12.55
CA LEU A 148 53.75 24.14 11.56
C LEU A 148 52.83 24.42 10.36
N LEU A 149 51.72 25.12 10.58
CA LEU A 149 50.76 25.46 9.52
C LEU A 149 51.08 26.79 8.81
N GLY A 150 52.15 27.49 9.21
CA GLY A 150 52.54 28.77 8.61
C GLY A 150 51.55 29.92 8.87
N VAL A 151 50.68 29.75 9.87
CA VAL A 151 49.65 30.74 10.26
C VAL A 151 50.20 31.50 11.47
N VAL A 152 51.00 32.53 11.18
CA VAL A 152 51.62 33.41 12.21
C VAL A 152 50.64 34.47 12.67
#